data_AF-A0A0L6WBX3-F1
#
_entry.id   AF-A0A0L6WBX3-F1
#
_cell.length_a   1.000
_cell.length_b   1.000
_cell.length_c   1.000
_cell.angle_alpha   90.00
_cell.angle_beta   90.00
_cell.angle_gamma   90.00
#
_symmetry.space_group_name_H-M   'P 1'
#
loop_
_entity.id
_entity.type
_entity.pdbx_description
1 polymer ?
#
loop_
_entity_poly.entity_id
_entity_poly.type
_entity_poly.pdbx_seq_one_letter_code
_entity_poly.pdbx_strand_id
1 'polypeptide(L)'
;MSTIGASNDISLAVVFPLPFQILALVGLEILGWSTNLHGLDVAGIDVNSSLELRTGTATSLPAHLPASRQSSSLVALYNSIYRIFVIYSSICFAFWLAWRYTTKGEVGLVDVFGYIPAMASLTIICILFYPHNTLHKTERRKFLYAVRRCLFSSWDSAVYFSDVILADIITSFAQVVGDVWLSLCMLIPGNSMLRPQSGVGMSEWILPTVMSLPYLVRLRQCVIEYSHEGNRRSLYNALKYASFPAIYLSALQRLVSGDGGSHIKSSVKTEYWENFIFWLWLLAALVNSLYSFWWDVTNDWDPSRSFAEVANHKRYYHPFGLRHSLYFPLLVYPLLIFLNLILRLTWSMKLFRVVNVSSHADITNFCLKVAELFRRWMWVFIRIEWEMIRKGREGHMKLRTDDEAMDEYEYEMVAPANPERQ
;
A
#
# COMPACT_ATOMS: atom_id res chain seq x y z
N MET A 1 -53.86 -12.49 -6.83
CA MET A 1 -53.11 -13.74 -7.05
C MET A 1 -52.23 -13.54 -8.28
N SER A 2 -51.06 -12.96 -8.07
CA SER A 2 -49.93 -12.90 -9.01
C SER A 2 -48.69 -12.72 -8.15
N THR A 3 -48.35 -13.82 -7.49
CA THR A 3 -47.20 -14.06 -6.66
C THR A 3 -45.93 -14.18 -7.49
N ILE A 4 -44.85 -13.62 -6.94
CA ILE A 4 -43.46 -14.11 -7.02
C ILE A 4 -42.74 -13.86 -8.35
N GLY A 5 -41.98 -12.77 -8.33
CA GLY A 5 -40.87 -12.48 -9.24
C GLY A 5 -39.96 -11.38 -8.68
N ALA A 6 -39.91 -11.19 -7.36
CA ALA A 6 -38.88 -10.37 -6.73
C ALA A 6 -37.68 -11.30 -6.53
N SER A 7 -36.71 -11.21 -7.43
CA SER A 7 -35.44 -11.90 -7.31
C SER A 7 -34.78 -11.57 -5.96
N ASN A 8 -34.53 -12.61 -5.17
CA ASN A 8 -33.92 -12.65 -3.84
C ASN A 8 -32.43 -12.23 -3.82
N ASP A 9 -32.04 -11.21 -4.58
CA ASP A 9 -30.69 -10.66 -4.49
C ASP A 9 -30.65 -9.71 -3.30
N ILE A 10 -30.42 -10.28 -2.11
CA ILE A 10 -30.11 -9.51 -0.91
C ILE A 10 -28.83 -8.72 -1.22
N SER A 11 -28.94 -7.41 -1.40
CA SER A 11 -27.79 -6.53 -1.63
C SER A 11 -26.70 -6.77 -0.59
N LEU A 12 -25.44 -6.79 -1.02
CA LEU A 12 -24.28 -6.95 -0.14
C LEU A 12 -24.34 -5.95 1.02
N ALA A 13 -24.88 -4.75 0.81
CA ALA A 13 -25.05 -3.72 1.83
C ALA A 13 -25.91 -4.17 3.02
N VAL A 14 -26.88 -5.07 2.83
CA VAL A 14 -27.73 -5.61 3.89
C VAL A 14 -26.98 -6.66 4.73
N VAL A 15 -26.25 -7.55 4.03
CA VAL A 15 -25.53 -8.70 4.59
C VAL A 15 -24.22 -8.28 5.26
N PHE A 16 -23.53 -7.35 4.62
CA PHE A 16 -22.17 -6.95 4.89
C PHE A 16 -22.00 -5.46 4.52
N PRO A 17 -22.54 -4.55 5.34
CA PRO A 17 -22.55 -3.12 5.06
C PRO A 17 -21.13 -2.56 4.96
N LEU A 18 -21.01 -1.41 4.30
CA LEU A 18 -19.74 -0.74 4.00
C LEU A 18 -18.77 -0.63 5.19
N PRO A 19 -19.19 -0.28 6.42
CA PRO A 19 -18.28 -0.22 7.56
C PRO A 19 -17.62 -1.58 7.88
N PHE A 20 -18.36 -2.68 7.79
CA PHE A 20 -17.78 -4.02 8.02
C PHE A 20 -16.87 -4.46 6.87
N GLN A 21 -17.14 -4.04 5.64
CA GLN A 21 -16.22 -4.24 4.52
C GLN A 21 -14.87 -3.57 4.78
N ILE A 22 -14.88 -2.32 5.24
CA ILE A 22 -13.67 -1.58 5.61
C ILE A 22 -12.90 -2.30 6.72
N LEU A 23 -13.60 -2.71 7.79
CA LEU A 23 -12.98 -3.43 8.90
C LEU A 23 -12.36 -4.78 8.44
N ALA A 24 -13.04 -5.53 7.57
CA ALA A 24 -12.47 -6.76 7.04
C ALA A 24 -11.21 -6.50 6.19
N LEU A 25 -11.20 -5.45 5.36
CA LEU A 25 -10.03 -5.08 4.56
C LEU A 25 -8.84 -4.66 5.43
N VAL A 26 -9.08 -3.91 6.51
CA VAL A 26 -8.05 -3.59 7.51
C VAL A 26 -7.53 -4.87 8.18
N GLY A 27 -8.42 -5.79 8.56
CA GLY A 27 -8.03 -7.09 9.12
C GLY A 27 -7.15 -7.92 8.18
N LEU A 28 -7.50 -7.98 6.89
CA LEU A 28 -6.71 -8.65 5.86
C LEU A 28 -5.32 -8.06 5.70
N GLU A 29 -5.16 -6.74 5.84
CA GLU A 29 -3.84 -6.11 5.79
C GLU A 29 -3.01 -6.39 7.04
N ILE A 30 -3.61 -6.40 8.23
CA ILE A 30 -2.89 -6.80 9.46
C ILE A 30 -2.37 -8.23 9.30
N LEU A 31 -3.20 -9.13 8.75
CA LEU A 31 -2.79 -10.50 8.43
C LEU A 31 -1.70 -10.52 7.36
N GLY A 32 -1.86 -9.77 6.27
CA GLY A 32 -0.89 -9.65 5.19
C GLY A 32 0.47 -9.19 5.70
N TRP A 33 0.51 -8.18 6.56
CA TRP A 33 1.74 -7.71 7.18
C TRP A 33 2.38 -8.77 8.09
N SER A 34 1.59 -9.48 8.91
CA SER A 34 2.13 -10.55 9.75
C SER A 34 2.69 -11.74 8.95
N THR A 35 2.06 -12.09 7.83
CA THR A 35 2.54 -13.16 6.93
C THR A 35 3.74 -12.71 6.11
N ASN A 36 3.84 -11.43 5.74
CA ASN A 36 5.06 -10.85 5.15
C ASN A 36 6.26 -11.04 6.10
N LEU A 37 6.13 -10.60 7.34
CA LEU A 37 7.22 -10.73 8.33
C LEU A 37 7.60 -12.19 8.59
N HIS A 38 6.61 -13.06 8.76
CA HIS A 38 6.84 -14.49 8.99
C HIS A 38 7.49 -15.16 7.76
N GLY A 39 7.00 -14.89 6.55
CA GLY A 39 7.56 -15.46 5.32
C GLY A 39 8.99 -14.99 5.03
N LEU A 40 9.31 -13.72 5.35
CA LEU A 40 10.67 -13.19 5.23
C LEU A 40 11.63 -13.82 6.24
N ASP A 41 11.18 -14.06 7.48
CA ASP A 41 11.95 -14.80 8.51
C ASP A 41 12.25 -16.23 8.06
N VAL A 42 11.24 -16.94 7.52
CA VAL A 42 11.40 -18.29 6.95
C VAL A 42 12.36 -18.32 5.76
N ALA A 43 12.37 -17.26 4.94
CA ALA A 43 13.31 -17.11 3.83
C ALA A 43 14.73 -16.72 4.28
N GLY A 44 14.98 -16.51 5.58
CA GLY A 44 16.28 -16.12 6.12
C GLY A 44 16.68 -14.66 5.83
N ILE A 45 15.70 -13.79 5.54
CA ILE A 45 15.95 -12.37 5.23
C ILE A 45 15.96 -11.55 6.54
N ASP A 46 17.03 -10.80 6.79
CA ASP A 46 17.12 -9.93 7.98
C ASP A 46 16.25 -8.66 7.85
N VAL A 47 14.98 -8.80 8.22
CA VAL A 47 13.99 -7.73 8.17
C VAL A 47 14.33 -6.57 9.11
N ASN A 48 14.98 -6.82 10.25
CA ASN A 48 15.23 -5.80 11.27
C ASN A 48 16.24 -4.74 10.81
N SER A 49 17.30 -5.16 10.10
CA SER A 49 18.25 -4.24 9.48
C SER A 49 17.67 -3.56 8.24
N SER A 50 16.87 -4.29 7.45
CA SER A 50 16.21 -3.77 6.25
C SER A 50 15.29 -2.59 6.56
N LEU A 51 14.37 -2.79 7.50
CA LEU A 51 13.31 -1.84 7.87
C LEU A 51 13.77 -0.76 8.85
N GLU A 52 15.04 -0.78 9.28
CA GLU A 52 15.62 0.16 10.23
C GLU A 52 14.79 0.29 11.52
N LEU A 53 14.23 -0.83 11.99
CA LEU A 53 13.33 -0.86 13.15
C LEU A 53 14.02 -0.55 14.49
N ARG A 54 15.34 -0.29 14.48
CA ARG A 54 16.13 0.08 15.66
C ARG A 54 16.01 1.60 15.91
N THR A 55 15.05 1.99 16.72
CA THR A 55 14.89 3.37 17.25
C THR A 55 15.82 3.71 18.42
N GLY A 56 16.94 3.01 18.58
CA GLY A 56 17.96 3.32 19.59
C GLY A 56 19.20 3.85 18.90
N THR A 57 19.54 5.12 19.20
CA THR A 57 20.85 5.78 19.01
C THR A 57 21.82 5.10 18.06
N ALA A 58 22.20 5.82 17.01
CA ALA A 58 23.36 5.59 16.15
C ALA A 58 24.69 5.64 16.94
N THR A 59 24.83 4.81 17.96
CA THR A 59 26.11 4.34 18.45
C THR A 59 26.42 3.10 17.62
N SER A 60 27.42 3.25 16.77
CA SER A 60 28.22 2.20 16.15
C SER A 60 28.57 1.11 17.18
N LEU A 61 27.66 0.17 17.38
CA LEU A 61 27.95 -1.10 18.04
C LEU A 61 28.19 -2.14 16.93
N PRO A 62 29.24 -2.96 17.06
CA PRO A 62 29.72 -3.82 15.99
C PRO A 62 28.62 -4.78 15.52
N ALA A 63 28.65 -5.10 14.22
CA ALA A 63 27.73 -5.94 13.47
C ALA A 63 27.61 -7.41 13.95
N HIS A 64 28.07 -7.74 15.17
CA HIS A 64 28.16 -9.09 15.73
C HIS A 64 27.22 -9.33 16.92
N LEU A 65 25.98 -8.85 16.87
CA LEU A 65 24.95 -9.49 17.70
C LEU A 65 24.66 -10.88 17.11
N PRO A 66 24.62 -11.95 17.92
CA PRO A 66 24.40 -13.29 17.40
C PRO A 66 23.04 -13.36 16.70
N ALA A 67 23.01 -13.94 15.50
CA ALA A 67 21.81 -14.09 14.66
C ALA A 67 20.60 -14.66 15.43
N SER A 68 20.86 -15.47 16.48
CA SER A 68 19.84 -16.00 17.38
C SER A 68 19.03 -14.93 18.12
N ARG A 69 19.65 -13.81 18.56
CA ARG A 69 18.93 -12.71 19.23
C ARG A 69 18.08 -11.90 18.23
N GLN A 70 18.54 -11.71 17.00
CA GLN A 70 17.79 -11.01 15.96
C GLN A 70 16.54 -11.79 15.54
N SER A 71 16.68 -13.09 15.25
CA SER A 71 15.55 -13.97 14.94
C SER A 71 14.51 -13.98 16.07
N SER A 72 14.95 -14.08 17.34
CA SER A 72 14.01 -14.07 18.49
C SER A 72 13.15 -12.79 18.58
N SER A 73 13.70 -11.64 18.19
CA SER A 73 12.96 -10.36 18.21
C SER A 73 11.94 -10.25 17.08
N LEU A 74 12.25 -10.76 15.88
CA LEU A 74 11.35 -10.77 14.73
C LEU A 74 10.20 -11.76 14.96
N VAL A 75 10.53 -12.93 15.52
CA VAL A 75 9.55 -13.94 15.98
C VAL A 75 8.57 -13.33 16.98
N ALA A 76 9.06 -12.60 17.98
CA ALA A 76 8.19 -11.92 18.94
C ALA A 76 7.30 -10.85 18.28
N LEU A 77 7.81 -10.14 17.27
CA LEU A 77 7.09 -9.11 16.52
C LEU A 77 5.92 -9.70 15.73
N TYR A 78 6.16 -10.64 14.81
CA TYR A 78 5.06 -11.17 13.99
C TYR A 78 4.06 -11.97 14.85
N ASN A 79 4.49 -12.67 15.91
CA ASN A 79 3.58 -13.33 16.84
C ASN A 79 2.68 -12.33 17.57
N SER A 80 3.21 -11.17 17.95
CA SER A 80 2.39 -10.09 18.53
C SER A 80 1.37 -9.56 17.53
N ILE A 81 1.74 -9.42 16.25
CA ILE A 81 0.83 -8.95 15.19
C ILE A 81 -0.25 -9.99 14.87
N TYR A 82 0.08 -11.29 14.82
CA TYR A 82 -0.93 -12.36 14.70
C TYR A 82 -1.94 -12.33 15.85
N ARG A 83 -1.47 -12.11 17.09
CA ARG A 83 -2.38 -11.95 18.25
C ARG A 83 -3.27 -10.72 18.10
N ILE A 84 -2.73 -9.59 17.64
CA ILE A 84 -3.54 -8.40 17.31
C ILE A 84 -4.59 -8.73 16.25
N PHE A 85 -4.23 -9.43 15.18
CA PHE A 85 -5.15 -9.86 14.13
C PHE A 85 -6.27 -10.75 14.66
N VAL A 86 -5.96 -11.75 15.50
CA VAL A 86 -6.97 -12.63 16.09
C VAL A 86 -7.93 -11.86 16.98
N ILE A 87 -7.43 -10.97 17.84
CA ILE A 87 -8.27 -10.13 18.71
C ILE A 87 -9.15 -9.20 17.86
N TYR A 88 -8.54 -8.49 16.91
CA TYR A 88 -9.22 -7.60 15.97
C TYR A 88 -10.36 -8.31 15.23
N SER A 89 -10.05 -9.45 14.60
CA SER A 89 -11.01 -10.24 13.84
C SER A 89 -12.12 -10.80 14.71
N SER A 90 -11.81 -11.22 15.94
CA SER A 90 -12.82 -11.72 16.89
C SER A 90 -13.81 -10.63 17.28
N ILE A 91 -13.34 -9.40 17.53
CA ILE A 91 -14.20 -8.26 17.85
C ILE A 91 -15.07 -7.89 16.65
N CYS A 92 -14.46 -7.71 15.46
CA CYS A 92 -15.20 -7.39 14.24
C CYS A 92 -16.24 -8.46 13.90
N PHE A 93 -15.88 -9.74 14.04
CA PHE A 93 -16.78 -10.87 13.80
C PHE A 93 -17.93 -10.91 14.80
N ALA A 94 -17.68 -10.62 16.08
CA ALA A 94 -18.73 -10.55 17.10
C ALA A 94 -19.74 -9.43 16.81
N PHE A 95 -19.27 -8.23 16.46
CA PHE A 95 -20.15 -7.12 16.05
C PHE A 95 -20.91 -7.43 14.76
N TRP A 96 -20.26 -8.05 13.78
CA TRP A 96 -20.91 -8.47 12.55
C TRP A 96 -21.98 -9.55 12.81
N LEU A 97 -21.70 -10.52 13.68
CA LEU A 97 -22.67 -11.53 14.09
C LEU A 97 -23.87 -10.90 14.81
N ALA A 98 -23.63 -9.93 15.70
CA ALA A 98 -24.68 -9.16 16.35
C ALA A 98 -25.54 -8.41 15.31
N TRP A 99 -24.92 -7.77 14.32
CA TRP A 99 -25.62 -7.13 13.19
C TRP A 99 -26.49 -8.14 12.42
N ARG A 100 -25.95 -9.31 12.08
CA ARG A 100 -26.70 -10.35 11.36
C ARG A 100 -27.89 -10.87 12.16
N TYR A 101 -27.70 -11.02 13.48
CA TYR A 101 -28.74 -11.47 14.38
C TYR A 101 -29.88 -10.45 14.52
N THR A 102 -29.56 -9.15 14.63
CA THR A 102 -30.56 -8.09 14.81
C THR A 102 -31.28 -7.72 13.50
N THR A 103 -30.56 -7.61 12.40
CA THR A 103 -31.14 -7.20 11.10
C THR A 103 -31.86 -8.33 10.38
N LYS A 104 -31.50 -9.60 10.64
CA LYS A 104 -32.07 -10.80 10.00
C LYS A 104 -32.06 -10.80 8.47
N GLY A 105 -31.32 -9.87 7.84
CA GLY A 105 -31.35 -9.66 6.40
C GLY A 105 -32.53 -8.84 5.88
N GLU A 106 -33.30 -8.20 6.77
CA GLU A 106 -34.42 -7.34 6.39
C GLU A 106 -33.99 -5.89 6.18
N VAL A 107 -34.35 -5.31 5.02
CA VAL A 107 -33.94 -3.97 4.59
C VAL A 107 -34.39 -2.88 5.57
N GLY A 108 -35.60 -2.99 6.14
CA GLY A 108 -36.15 -1.98 7.05
C GLY A 108 -35.45 -1.90 8.41
N LEU A 109 -34.72 -2.95 8.82
CA LEU A 109 -34.00 -2.99 10.09
C LEU A 109 -32.56 -2.48 9.97
N VAL A 110 -32.02 -2.40 8.76
CA VAL A 110 -30.63 -1.98 8.48
C VAL A 110 -30.36 -0.57 9.00
N ASP A 111 -31.28 0.38 8.75
CA ASP A 111 -31.11 1.77 9.20
C ASP A 111 -31.32 1.91 10.72
N VAL A 112 -32.24 1.13 11.30
CA VAL A 112 -32.52 1.13 12.75
C VAL A 112 -31.30 0.65 13.55
N PHE A 113 -30.63 -0.40 13.07
CA PHE A 113 -29.47 -0.98 13.74
C PHE A 113 -28.13 -0.42 13.22
N GLY A 114 -28.14 0.64 12.42
CA GLY A 114 -26.96 1.30 11.85
C GLY A 114 -25.89 1.71 12.89
N TYR A 115 -26.28 1.86 14.16
CA TYR A 115 -25.35 2.14 15.25
C TYR A 115 -24.39 0.97 15.55
N ILE A 116 -24.73 -0.29 15.25
CA ILE A 116 -23.88 -1.46 15.52
C ILE A 116 -22.54 -1.37 14.76
N PRO A 117 -22.50 -1.19 13.43
CA PRO A 117 -21.23 -0.99 12.72
C PRO A 117 -20.50 0.30 13.12
N ALA A 118 -21.23 1.33 13.57
CA ALA A 118 -20.64 2.54 14.16
C ALA A 118 -19.87 2.22 15.44
N MET A 119 -20.50 1.48 16.36
CA MET A 119 -19.90 1.01 17.60
C MET A 119 -18.72 0.08 17.36
N ALA A 120 -18.80 -0.79 16.35
CA ALA A 120 -17.67 -1.65 15.95
C ALA A 120 -16.47 -0.79 15.53
N SER A 121 -16.67 0.16 14.62
CA SER A 121 -15.64 1.09 14.16
C SER A 121 -15.06 1.91 15.32
N LEU A 122 -15.91 2.46 16.19
CA LEU A 122 -15.49 3.22 17.35
C LEU A 122 -14.67 2.38 18.33
N THR A 123 -15.10 1.13 18.59
CA THR A 123 -14.38 0.20 19.48
C THR A 123 -12.96 -0.05 18.96
N ILE A 124 -12.80 -0.30 17.66
CA ILE A 124 -11.49 -0.50 17.04
C ILE A 124 -10.61 0.76 17.15
N ILE A 125 -11.18 1.95 16.90
CA ILE A 125 -10.45 3.22 17.04
C ILE A 125 -10.03 3.43 18.50
N CYS A 126 -10.93 3.21 19.47
CA CYS A 126 -10.61 3.30 20.89
C CYS A 126 -9.49 2.32 21.28
N ILE A 127 -9.53 1.07 20.81
CA ILE A 127 -8.46 0.09 21.02
C ILE A 127 -7.15 0.57 20.41
N LEU A 128 -7.16 1.16 19.21
CA LEU A 128 -5.94 1.66 18.57
C LEU A 128 -5.25 2.72 19.44
N PHE A 129 -6.01 3.68 19.98
CA PHE A 129 -5.50 4.78 20.81
C PHE A 129 -5.41 4.49 22.31
N TYR A 130 -5.81 3.29 22.76
CA TYR A 130 -5.87 2.96 24.18
C TYR A 130 -4.49 3.00 24.87
N PRO A 131 -4.27 3.83 25.92
CA PRO A 131 -2.93 4.12 26.44
C PRO A 131 -2.36 3.08 27.41
N HIS A 132 -3.17 2.17 27.97
CA HIS A 132 -2.70 1.18 28.94
C HIS A 132 -1.96 0.00 28.28
N ASN A 133 -1.13 -0.70 29.05
CA ASN A 133 -0.22 -1.77 28.58
C ASN A 133 -0.91 -3.06 28.14
N THR A 134 -2.22 -3.04 27.87
CA THR A 134 -2.97 -4.18 27.34
C THR A 134 -3.00 -4.12 25.80
N LEU A 135 -3.37 -5.25 25.18
CA LEU A 135 -3.58 -5.34 23.72
C LEU A 135 -2.36 -4.87 22.90
N HIS A 136 -1.16 -5.38 23.23
CA HIS A 136 0.07 -5.12 22.47
C HIS A 136 0.37 -3.62 22.24
N LYS A 137 0.27 -2.80 23.30
CA LYS A 137 0.51 -1.34 23.27
C LYS A 137 1.77 -0.92 22.50
N THR A 138 2.88 -1.62 22.66
CA THR A 138 4.15 -1.29 22.00
C THR A 138 3.98 -1.24 20.48
N GLU A 139 3.32 -2.24 19.90
CA GLU A 139 3.13 -2.35 18.45
C GLU A 139 2.10 -1.33 17.95
N ARG A 140 0.99 -1.13 18.68
CA ARG A 140 0.01 -0.07 18.36
C ARG A 140 0.68 1.31 18.31
N ARG A 141 1.55 1.60 19.27
CA ARG A 141 2.26 2.87 19.36
C ARG A 141 3.32 3.03 18.27
N LYS A 142 4.08 1.98 17.93
CA LYS A 142 5.01 2.01 16.79
C LYS A 142 4.27 2.30 15.47
N PHE A 143 3.12 1.66 15.27
CA PHE A 143 2.26 1.92 14.11
C PHE A 143 1.79 3.39 14.06
N LEU A 144 1.24 3.91 15.17
CA LEU A 144 0.81 5.31 15.25
C LEU A 144 1.96 6.30 15.00
N TYR A 145 3.17 6.01 15.52
CA TYR A 145 4.35 6.82 15.23
C TYR A 145 4.78 6.75 13.76
N ALA A 146 4.72 5.58 13.13
CA ALA A 146 5.02 5.43 11.70
C ALA A 146 4.01 6.20 10.84
N VAL A 147 2.70 6.09 11.12
CA VAL A 147 1.65 6.87 10.44
C VAL A 147 1.90 8.37 10.63
N ARG A 148 2.20 8.82 11.86
CA ARG A 148 2.52 10.22 12.13
C ARG A 148 3.74 10.70 11.33
N ARG A 149 4.79 9.89 11.22
CA ARG A 149 5.98 10.23 10.41
C ARG A 149 5.63 10.33 8.93
N CYS A 150 4.85 9.40 8.37
CA CYS A 150 4.40 9.50 6.98
C CYS A 150 3.61 10.80 6.71
N LEU A 151 2.67 11.14 7.59
CA LEU A 151 1.77 12.29 7.39
C LEU A 151 2.44 13.65 7.67
N PHE A 152 3.29 13.72 8.70
CA PHE A 152 3.75 14.99 9.27
C PHE A 152 5.29 15.08 9.43
N SER A 153 6.06 14.25 8.73
CA SER A 153 7.53 14.34 8.71
C SER A 153 7.99 15.76 8.33
N SER A 154 9.05 16.28 8.93
CA SER A 154 9.62 17.58 8.52
C SER A 154 10.31 17.47 7.17
N TRP A 155 10.45 18.58 6.45
CA TRP A 155 11.22 18.63 5.20
C TRP A 155 12.70 18.28 5.40
N ASP A 156 13.22 18.46 6.62
CA ASP A 156 14.61 18.16 6.98
C ASP A 156 14.82 16.75 7.53
N SER A 157 13.75 15.95 7.65
CA SER A 157 13.86 14.59 8.20
C SER A 157 14.06 13.56 7.10
N ALA A 158 15.05 12.69 7.26
CA ALA A 158 15.27 11.55 6.36
C ALA A 158 14.03 10.63 6.34
N VAL A 159 13.73 10.10 5.15
CA VAL A 159 12.61 9.17 4.94
C VAL A 159 13.12 7.75 5.15
N TYR A 160 12.63 7.09 6.20
CA TYR A 160 13.02 5.71 6.50
C TYR A 160 12.38 4.73 5.52
N PHE A 161 13.08 3.64 5.20
CA PHE A 161 12.54 2.60 4.32
C PHE A 161 11.22 1.99 4.83
N SER A 162 11.06 1.85 6.16
CA SER A 162 9.78 1.42 6.76
C SER A 162 8.63 2.38 6.51
N ASP A 163 8.90 3.70 6.43
CA ASP A 163 7.89 4.71 6.11
C ASP A 163 7.50 4.69 4.62
N VAL A 164 8.44 4.30 3.76
CA VAL A 164 8.18 4.05 2.33
C VAL A 164 7.23 2.87 2.17
N ILE A 165 7.54 1.73 2.81
CA ILE A 165 6.68 0.54 2.75
C ILE A 165 5.28 0.83 3.29
N LEU A 166 5.19 1.51 4.44
CA LEU A 166 3.91 1.89 5.03
C LEU A 166 3.11 2.82 4.09
N ALA A 167 3.73 3.86 3.55
CA ALA A 167 3.06 4.76 2.62
C ALA A 167 2.58 4.04 1.36
N ASP A 168 3.38 3.13 0.79
CA ASP A 168 2.98 2.30 -0.35
C ASP A 168 1.82 1.36 -0.03
N ILE A 169 1.77 0.79 1.18
CA ILE A 169 0.60 0.03 1.67
C ILE A 169 -0.63 0.95 1.74
N ILE A 170 -0.49 2.14 2.31
CA ILE A 170 -1.59 3.11 2.40
C ILE A 170 -2.09 3.55 1.00
N THR A 171 -1.24 3.59 -0.03
CA THR A 171 -1.72 3.85 -1.41
C THR A 171 -2.65 2.78 -1.94
N SER A 172 -2.44 1.52 -1.59
CA SER A 172 -3.35 0.41 -1.93
C SER A 172 -4.69 0.52 -1.17
N PHE A 173 -4.73 1.27 -0.08
CA PHE A 173 -5.93 1.63 0.68
C PHE A 173 -6.68 2.86 0.14
N ALA A 174 -6.26 3.49 -0.96
CA ALA A 174 -6.89 4.73 -1.46
C ALA A 174 -8.42 4.64 -1.61
N GLN A 175 -8.93 3.53 -2.14
CA GLN A 175 -10.38 3.31 -2.24
C GLN A 175 -11.04 3.10 -0.87
N VAL A 176 -10.37 2.37 0.03
CA VAL A 176 -10.85 2.11 1.39
C VAL A 176 -10.91 3.41 2.20
N VAL A 177 -9.96 4.33 2.01
CA VAL A 177 -9.99 5.66 2.62
C VAL A 177 -11.19 6.48 2.10
N GLY A 178 -11.53 6.35 0.81
CA GLY A 178 -12.78 6.89 0.26
C GLY A 178 -14.03 6.24 0.88
N ASP A 179 -14.02 4.92 1.07
CA ASP A 179 -15.13 4.22 1.74
C ASP A 179 -15.29 4.63 3.20
N VAL A 180 -14.19 4.91 3.92
CA VAL A 180 -14.25 5.45 5.29
C VAL A 180 -15.00 6.77 5.30
N TRP A 181 -14.73 7.66 4.35
CA TRP A 181 -15.48 8.90 4.21
C TRP A 181 -16.98 8.65 3.96
N LEU A 182 -17.31 7.77 3.00
CA LEU A 182 -18.70 7.40 2.72
C LEU A 182 -19.40 6.76 3.93
N SER A 183 -18.70 5.87 4.64
CA SER A 183 -19.18 5.23 5.86
C SER A 183 -19.46 6.26 6.95
N LEU A 184 -18.62 7.28 7.11
CA LEU A 184 -18.88 8.37 8.07
C LEU A 184 -20.14 9.13 7.69
N CYS A 185 -20.34 9.44 6.40
CA CYS A 185 -21.56 10.09 5.92
C CYS A 185 -22.82 9.23 6.15
N MET A 186 -22.74 7.92 5.92
CA MET A 186 -23.86 6.97 6.14
C MET A 186 -24.23 6.83 7.62
N LEU A 187 -23.26 7.00 8.52
CA LEU A 187 -23.46 6.90 9.97
C LEU A 187 -24.02 8.18 10.62
N ILE A 188 -24.13 9.28 9.87
CA ILE A 188 -24.76 10.52 10.36
C ILE A 188 -26.27 10.26 10.57
N PRO A 189 -26.85 10.61 11.74
CA PRO A 189 -28.27 10.43 12.00
C PRO A 189 -29.14 11.09 10.92
N GLY A 190 -30.11 10.33 10.39
CA GLY A 190 -31.00 10.77 9.31
C GLY A 190 -30.59 10.30 7.91
N ASN A 191 -29.39 9.71 7.76
CA ASN A 191 -28.95 9.09 6.51
C ASN A 191 -29.19 7.58 6.51
N SER A 192 -29.28 6.98 5.31
CA SER A 192 -29.47 5.54 5.16
C SER A 192 -28.13 4.79 5.09
N MET A 193 -28.11 3.61 5.70
CA MET A 193 -27.00 2.65 5.67
C MET A 193 -26.99 1.78 4.42
N LEU A 194 -28.02 1.86 3.58
CA LEU A 194 -28.14 1.05 2.37
C LEU A 194 -27.43 1.67 1.16
N ARG A 195 -27.39 3.01 1.08
CA ARG A 195 -26.74 3.72 -0.02
C ARG A 195 -26.07 4.99 0.50
N PRO A 196 -24.79 5.23 0.14
CA PRO A 196 -24.17 6.51 0.41
C PRO A 196 -24.94 7.62 -0.31
N GLN A 197 -25.16 8.75 0.37
CA GLN A 197 -25.76 9.91 -0.27
C GLN A 197 -24.79 10.50 -1.29
N SER A 198 -25.28 10.73 -2.51
CA SER A 198 -24.57 11.52 -3.49
C SER A 198 -24.48 12.96 -2.97
N GLY A 199 -23.26 13.46 -2.80
CA GLY A 199 -23.04 14.88 -2.53
C GLY A 199 -23.59 15.72 -3.68
N VAL A 200 -23.96 16.97 -3.40
CA VAL A 200 -24.35 17.95 -4.44
C VAL A 200 -23.26 19.02 -4.55
N GLY A 201 -22.88 19.37 -5.77
CA GLY A 201 -21.95 20.45 -6.06
C GLY A 201 -20.54 20.19 -5.52
N MET A 202 -20.00 21.11 -4.70
CA MET A 202 -18.62 21.00 -4.21
C MET A 202 -18.36 19.75 -3.34
N SER A 203 -19.40 19.17 -2.75
CA SER A 203 -19.27 17.97 -1.91
C SER A 203 -18.94 16.70 -2.72
N GLU A 204 -19.22 16.67 -4.02
CA GLU A 204 -18.87 15.57 -4.93
C GLU A 204 -17.35 15.42 -5.11
N TRP A 205 -16.60 16.50 -4.92
CA TRP A 205 -15.14 16.53 -5.04
C TRP A 205 -14.42 16.11 -3.75
N ILE A 206 -15.13 15.95 -2.63
CA ILE A 206 -14.51 15.52 -1.37
C ILE A 206 -14.01 14.08 -1.50
N LEU A 207 -14.82 13.18 -2.07
CA LEU A 207 -14.46 11.77 -2.23
C LEU A 207 -13.15 11.57 -3.03
N PRO A 208 -12.99 12.09 -4.27
CA PRO A 208 -11.73 11.97 -4.99
C PRO A 208 -10.55 12.65 -4.28
N THR A 209 -10.80 13.75 -3.56
CA THR A 209 -9.75 14.42 -2.77
C THR A 209 -9.26 13.52 -1.64
N VAL A 210 -10.18 12.91 -0.87
CA VAL A 210 -9.86 11.97 0.21
C VAL A 210 -9.11 10.74 -0.33
N MET A 211 -9.54 10.19 -1.47
CA MET A 211 -8.85 9.08 -2.15
C MET A 211 -7.43 9.45 -2.64
N SER A 212 -7.16 10.74 -2.87
CA SER A 212 -5.84 11.21 -3.32
C SER A 212 -4.81 11.38 -2.20
N LEU A 213 -5.26 11.43 -0.92
CA LEU A 213 -4.39 11.67 0.23
C LEU A 213 -3.24 10.66 0.35
N PRO A 214 -3.45 9.33 0.21
CA PRO A 214 -2.35 8.37 0.22
C PRO A 214 -1.25 8.66 -0.81
N TYR A 215 -1.65 9.06 -2.02
CA TYR A 215 -0.72 9.39 -3.10
C TYR A 215 0.05 10.68 -2.80
N LEU A 216 -0.61 11.70 -2.21
CA LEU A 216 0.05 12.94 -1.76
C LEU A 216 1.11 12.67 -0.70
N VAL A 217 0.82 11.80 0.26
CA VAL A 217 1.78 11.42 1.32
C VAL A 217 3.05 10.85 0.71
N ARG A 218 2.92 9.92 -0.25
CA ARG A 218 4.08 9.29 -0.88
C ARG A 218 4.80 10.22 -1.85
N LEU A 219 4.06 11.04 -2.60
CA LEU A 219 4.61 12.10 -3.44
C LEU A 219 5.49 13.04 -2.60
N ARG A 220 4.99 13.47 -1.44
CA ARG A 220 5.73 14.32 -0.50
C ARG A 220 7.02 13.65 -0.03
N GLN A 221 6.97 12.38 0.36
CA GLN A 221 8.18 11.64 0.75
C GLN A 221 9.22 11.60 -0.39
N CYS A 222 8.80 11.36 -1.63
CA CYS A 222 9.72 11.37 -2.78
C CYS A 222 10.37 12.74 -3.00
N VAL A 223 9.63 13.84 -2.79
CA VAL A 223 10.17 15.20 -2.90
C VAL A 223 11.18 15.51 -1.79
N ILE A 224 10.90 15.08 -0.56
CA ILE A 224 11.84 15.22 0.58
C ILE A 224 13.13 14.45 0.29
N GLU A 225 13.02 13.20 -0.16
CA GLU A 225 14.15 12.35 -0.53
C GLU A 225 15.00 13.00 -1.65
N TYR A 226 14.36 13.59 -2.67
CA TYR A 226 15.06 14.39 -3.69
C TYR A 226 15.79 15.60 -3.09
N SER A 227 15.15 16.33 -2.19
CA SER A 227 15.73 17.53 -1.58
C SER A 227 16.96 17.21 -0.74
N HIS A 228 17.02 16.02 -0.13
CA HIS A 228 18.12 15.64 0.77
C HIS A 228 19.27 14.92 0.03
N GLU A 229 18.95 14.03 -0.92
CA GLU A 229 19.96 13.23 -1.62
C GLU A 229 20.35 13.79 -3.00
N GLY A 230 19.54 14.70 -3.57
CA GLY A 230 19.70 15.19 -4.95
C GLY A 230 19.47 14.11 -6.02
N ASN A 231 19.02 12.92 -5.65
CA ASN A 231 18.94 11.77 -6.54
C ASN A 231 17.70 11.87 -7.45
N ARG A 232 17.89 12.02 -8.76
CA ARG A 232 16.78 12.11 -9.74
C ARG A 232 15.87 10.88 -9.74
N ARG A 233 16.32 9.74 -9.21
CA ARG A 233 15.49 8.53 -9.02
C ARG A 233 14.24 8.83 -8.18
N SER A 234 14.36 9.63 -7.12
CA SER A 234 13.20 9.94 -6.27
C SER A 234 12.17 10.81 -6.99
N LEU A 235 12.59 11.70 -7.91
CA LEU A 235 11.65 12.45 -8.78
C LEU A 235 10.91 11.54 -9.76
N TYR A 236 11.59 10.57 -10.35
CA TYR A 236 10.91 9.59 -11.20
C TYR A 236 9.91 8.76 -10.38
N ASN A 237 10.27 8.37 -9.16
CA ASN A 237 9.32 7.73 -8.26
C ASN A 237 8.11 8.64 -7.94
N ALA A 238 8.33 9.95 -7.77
CA ALA A 238 7.27 10.94 -7.54
C ALA A 238 6.23 10.95 -8.66
N LEU A 239 6.65 10.81 -9.94
CA LEU A 239 5.73 10.73 -11.09
C LEU A 239 4.75 9.57 -10.98
N LYS A 240 5.15 8.45 -10.37
CA LYS A 240 4.28 7.29 -10.13
C LYS A 240 3.08 7.65 -9.25
N TYR A 241 3.28 8.54 -8.28
CA TYR A 241 2.26 8.95 -7.31
C TYR A 241 1.51 10.23 -7.73
N ALA A 242 1.86 10.82 -8.88
CA ALA A 242 1.10 11.90 -9.50
C ALA A 242 -0.20 11.39 -10.18
N SER A 243 -0.90 10.44 -9.56
CA SER A 243 -2.09 9.76 -10.12
C SER A 243 -3.36 10.62 -10.11
N PHE A 244 -3.28 11.90 -9.70
CA PHE A 244 -4.41 12.83 -9.61
C PHE A 244 -5.26 12.90 -10.87
N PRO A 245 -4.69 12.99 -12.09
CA PRO A 245 -5.50 13.05 -13.30
C PRO A 245 -6.44 11.85 -13.42
N ALA A 246 -5.95 10.63 -13.18
CA ALA A 246 -6.77 9.43 -13.26
C ALA A 246 -7.90 9.41 -12.20
N ILE A 247 -7.63 9.90 -10.99
CA ILE A 247 -8.61 9.96 -9.89
C ILE A 247 -9.70 10.99 -10.17
N TYR A 248 -9.32 12.22 -10.52
CA TYR A 248 -10.27 13.32 -10.76
C TYR A 248 -11.06 13.12 -12.05
N LEU A 249 -10.44 12.59 -13.11
CA LEU A 249 -11.16 12.23 -14.34
C LEU A 249 -12.15 11.08 -14.12
N SER A 250 -11.83 10.12 -13.24
CA SER A 250 -12.78 9.08 -12.83
C SER A 250 -14.00 9.66 -12.10
N ALA A 251 -13.79 10.66 -11.22
CA ALA A 251 -14.89 11.36 -10.58
C ALA A 251 -15.72 12.16 -11.58
N LEU A 252 -15.07 12.91 -12.47
CA LEU A 252 -15.74 13.69 -13.51
C LEU A 252 -16.57 12.79 -14.43
N GLN A 253 -16.06 11.63 -14.83
CA GLN A 253 -16.82 10.67 -15.65
C GLN A 253 -18.13 10.24 -14.98
N ARG A 254 -18.13 9.97 -13.66
CA ARG A 254 -19.35 9.62 -12.92
C ARG A 254 -20.38 10.75 -12.90
N LEU A 255 -19.91 12.00 -12.78
CA LEU A 255 -20.77 13.18 -12.81
C LEU A 255 -21.42 13.36 -14.18
N VAL A 256 -20.64 13.23 -15.26
CA VAL A 256 -21.16 13.45 -16.62
C VAL A 256 -22.04 12.28 -17.07
N SER A 257 -21.74 11.04 -16.67
CA SER A 257 -22.55 9.85 -17.03
C SER A 257 -23.90 9.77 -16.29
N GLY A 258 -24.26 10.75 -15.46
CA GLY A 258 -25.58 10.84 -14.81
C GLY A 258 -25.81 9.92 -13.60
N ASP A 259 -24.78 9.22 -13.12
CA ASP A 259 -24.85 8.33 -11.95
C ASP A 259 -24.92 9.14 -10.62
N GLY A 260 -24.59 10.44 -10.68
CA GLY A 260 -24.58 11.39 -9.55
C GLY A 260 -25.92 12.10 -9.26
N GLY A 261 -27.05 11.62 -9.76
CA GLY A 261 -28.38 12.15 -9.40
C GLY A 261 -28.79 13.49 -10.04
N SER A 262 -27.90 14.15 -10.80
CA SER A 262 -28.25 15.29 -11.64
C SER A 262 -28.61 14.81 -13.05
N HIS A 263 -29.92 14.72 -13.35
CA HIS A 263 -30.42 14.52 -14.71
C HIS A 263 -30.11 15.76 -15.57
N ILE A 264 -28.85 15.97 -15.97
CA ILE A 264 -28.53 16.88 -17.06
C ILE A 264 -29.09 16.22 -18.32
N LYS A 265 -30.18 16.79 -18.84
CA LYS A 265 -30.88 16.31 -20.04
C LYS A 265 -29.86 15.98 -21.13
N SER A 266 -29.89 14.72 -21.57
CA SER A 266 -29.12 14.19 -22.70
C SER A 266 -29.29 15.13 -23.90
N SER A 267 -28.27 15.95 -24.11
CA SER A 267 -28.11 16.75 -25.32
C SER A 267 -26.99 16.12 -26.12
N VAL A 268 -27.03 16.23 -27.45
CA VAL A 268 -25.96 15.73 -28.35
C VAL A 268 -24.58 16.24 -27.89
N LYS A 269 -24.50 17.46 -27.34
CA LYS A 269 -23.28 18.04 -26.77
C LYS A 269 -22.76 17.24 -25.56
N THR A 270 -23.64 16.72 -24.71
CA THR A 270 -23.28 15.94 -23.52
C THR A 270 -22.58 14.63 -23.90
N GLU A 271 -23.04 13.93 -24.94
CA GLU A 271 -22.45 12.67 -25.39
C GLU A 271 -21.01 12.84 -25.92
N TYR A 272 -20.72 13.92 -26.65
CA TYR A 272 -19.35 14.24 -27.08
C TYR A 272 -18.42 14.48 -25.89
N TRP A 273 -18.88 15.21 -24.88
CA TRP A 273 -18.10 15.48 -23.67
C TRP A 273 -17.86 14.21 -22.84
N GLU A 274 -18.88 13.34 -22.69
CA GLU A 274 -18.73 12.03 -22.04
C GLU A 274 -17.64 11.19 -22.70
N ASN A 275 -17.70 11.07 -24.03
CA ASN A 275 -16.73 10.29 -24.80
C ASN A 275 -15.33 10.88 -24.67
N PHE A 276 -15.18 12.20 -24.76
CA PHE A 276 -13.89 12.86 -24.60
C PHE A 276 -13.28 12.61 -23.19
N ILE A 277 -14.08 12.80 -22.14
CA ILE A 277 -13.65 12.58 -20.75
C ILE A 277 -13.27 11.12 -20.52
N PHE A 278 -14.03 10.18 -21.08
CA PHE A 278 -13.73 8.75 -21.03
C PHE A 278 -12.36 8.43 -21.64
N TRP A 279 -12.06 8.93 -22.85
CA TRP A 279 -10.78 8.69 -23.51
C TRP A 279 -9.61 9.33 -22.76
N LEU A 280 -9.82 10.54 -22.24
CA LEU A 280 -8.81 11.23 -21.42
C LEU A 280 -8.53 10.48 -20.12
N TRP A 281 -9.58 9.99 -19.45
CA TRP A 281 -9.46 9.14 -18.27
C TRP A 281 -8.73 7.84 -18.58
N LEU A 282 -9.11 7.15 -19.67
CA LEU A 282 -8.48 5.90 -20.09
C LEU A 282 -6.99 6.11 -20.39
N LEU A 283 -6.63 7.20 -21.08
CA LEU A 283 -5.23 7.54 -21.33
C LEU A 283 -4.47 7.79 -20.02
N ALA A 284 -5.03 8.59 -19.11
CA ALA A 284 -4.42 8.87 -17.82
C ALA A 284 -4.23 7.58 -16.99
N ALA A 285 -5.24 6.71 -16.96
CA ALA A 285 -5.19 5.43 -16.26
C ALA A 285 -4.17 4.47 -16.90
N LEU A 286 -4.09 4.42 -18.23
CA LEU A 286 -3.15 3.59 -18.98
C LEU A 286 -1.71 4.05 -18.73
N VAL A 287 -1.43 5.34 -18.88
CA VAL A 287 -0.10 5.92 -18.64
C VAL A 287 0.34 5.68 -17.19
N ASN A 288 -0.52 5.98 -16.21
CA ASN A 288 -0.24 5.74 -14.80
C ASN A 288 0.06 4.26 -14.52
N SER A 289 -0.74 3.36 -15.09
CA SER A 289 -0.59 1.92 -14.89
C SER A 289 0.69 1.37 -15.53
N LEU A 290 0.97 1.71 -16.79
CA LEU A 290 2.17 1.27 -17.50
C LEU A 290 3.44 1.82 -16.83
N TYR A 291 3.45 3.10 -16.47
CA TYR A 291 4.59 3.71 -15.79
C TYR A 291 4.85 3.06 -14.44
N SER A 292 3.80 2.87 -13.64
CA SER A 292 3.93 2.22 -12.34
C SER A 292 4.34 0.76 -12.43
N PHE A 293 3.85 0.02 -13.44
CA PHE A 293 4.29 -1.35 -13.70
C PHE A 293 5.77 -1.41 -14.07
N TRP A 294 6.20 -0.55 -15.00
CA TRP A 294 7.59 -0.42 -15.37
C TRP A 294 8.46 -0.10 -14.15
N TRP A 295 8.01 0.81 -13.29
CA TRP A 295 8.68 1.17 -12.05
C TRP A 295 8.84 -0.03 -11.10
N ASP A 296 7.74 -0.73 -10.81
CA ASP A 296 7.77 -1.90 -9.91
C ASP A 296 8.79 -2.93 -10.38
N VAL A 297 8.75 -3.27 -11.68
CA VAL A 297 9.64 -4.29 -12.26
C VAL A 297 11.08 -3.80 -12.24
N THR A 298 11.36 -2.58 -12.68
CA THR A 298 12.75 -2.14 -12.90
C THR A 298 13.45 -1.56 -11.66
N ASN A 299 12.72 -0.83 -10.82
CA ASN A 299 13.29 -0.08 -9.70
C ASN A 299 13.02 -0.74 -8.35
N ASP A 300 11.85 -1.33 -8.17
CA ASP A 300 11.46 -1.90 -6.89
C ASP A 300 11.92 -3.35 -6.73
N TRP A 301 11.93 -4.11 -7.83
CA TRP A 301 12.31 -5.53 -7.84
C TRP A 301 13.65 -5.82 -8.51
N ASP A 302 14.13 -4.90 -9.37
CA ASP A 302 15.31 -5.01 -10.24
C ASP A 302 15.71 -6.45 -10.61
N PRO A 303 15.06 -7.05 -11.62
CA PRO A 303 15.40 -8.38 -12.05
C PRO A 303 16.79 -8.44 -12.70
N SER A 304 17.31 -7.39 -13.36
CA SER A 304 18.47 -7.55 -14.28
C SER A 304 19.49 -6.41 -14.36
N ARG A 305 19.21 -5.22 -13.82
CA ARG A 305 19.81 -3.97 -14.30
C ARG A 305 20.48 -3.15 -13.19
N SER A 306 21.71 -3.57 -12.91
CA SER A 306 22.87 -2.66 -12.94
C SER A 306 22.88 -1.93 -14.30
N PHE A 307 22.28 -0.74 -14.37
CA PHE A 307 22.27 0.06 -15.59
C PHE A 307 23.45 1.04 -15.70
N ALA A 308 24.36 1.08 -14.73
CA ALA A 308 25.47 2.04 -14.70
C ALA A 308 26.88 1.44 -14.52
N GLU A 309 27.04 0.15 -14.19
CA GLU A 309 28.35 -0.38 -13.75
C GLU A 309 28.91 -1.56 -14.56
N VAL A 310 28.46 -1.77 -15.81
CA VAL A 310 29.04 -2.83 -16.66
C VAL A 310 29.42 -2.27 -18.03
N ALA A 311 30.23 -1.22 -18.00
CA ALA A 311 31.11 -0.93 -19.13
C ALA A 311 32.39 -1.79 -19.08
N ASN A 312 32.67 -2.55 -18.00
CA ASN A 312 34.00 -3.14 -17.87
C ASN A 312 34.20 -4.56 -17.32
N HIS A 313 33.19 -5.34 -16.89
CA HIS A 313 33.46 -6.73 -16.45
C HIS A 313 32.46 -7.75 -17.03
N LYS A 314 33.00 -8.87 -17.52
CA LYS A 314 32.30 -9.97 -18.21
C LYS A 314 31.08 -10.45 -17.40
N ARG A 315 29.88 -10.37 -18.00
CA ARG A 315 28.62 -10.85 -17.39
C ARG A 315 28.43 -12.35 -17.63
N TYR A 316 28.20 -13.10 -16.55
CA TYR A 316 27.50 -14.38 -16.61
C TYR A 316 25.98 -14.10 -16.59
N TYR A 317 25.29 -14.48 -17.67
CA TYR A 317 23.83 -14.35 -17.78
C TYR A 317 23.17 -15.45 -16.95
N HIS A 318 22.32 -15.08 -15.99
CA HIS A 318 21.42 -16.02 -15.30
C HIS A 318 20.14 -16.21 -16.12
N PRO A 319 19.47 -17.38 -16.08
CA PRO A 319 18.20 -17.59 -16.79
C PRO A 319 17.17 -16.47 -16.53
N PHE A 320 16.44 -16.08 -17.58
CA PHE A 320 15.44 -15.00 -17.58
C PHE A 320 15.98 -13.59 -17.26
N GLY A 321 17.30 -13.39 -17.30
CA GLY A 321 17.91 -12.10 -16.99
C GLY A 321 17.86 -11.74 -15.51
N LEU A 322 17.59 -12.70 -14.62
CA LEU A 322 17.50 -12.49 -13.18
C LEU A 322 18.88 -12.22 -12.54
N ARG A 323 18.90 -11.56 -11.38
CA ARG A 323 20.11 -11.32 -10.57
C ARG A 323 20.67 -12.64 -10.00
N HIS A 324 21.94 -12.63 -9.62
CA HIS A 324 22.65 -13.83 -9.11
C HIS A 324 22.26 -14.21 -7.66
N SER A 325 21.82 -13.26 -6.84
CA SER A 325 21.36 -13.53 -5.46
C SER A 325 19.84 -13.46 -5.42
N LEU A 326 19.22 -14.64 -5.34
CA LEU A 326 17.77 -14.82 -5.24
C LEU A 326 17.50 -15.58 -3.94
N TYR A 327 16.70 -15.00 -3.05
CA TYR A 327 16.26 -15.68 -1.83
C TYR A 327 15.01 -16.53 -2.07
N PHE A 328 14.24 -16.24 -3.14
CA PHE A 328 13.08 -17.02 -3.55
C PHE A 328 13.39 -17.92 -4.76
N PRO A 329 12.61 -18.99 -4.99
CA PRO A 329 12.77 -19.83 -6.17
C PRO A 329 12.61 -19.04 -7.48
N LEU A 330 13.37 -19.43 -8.51
CA LEU A 330 13.46 -18.73 -9.80
C LEU A 330 12.09 -18.47 -10.45
N LEU A 331 11.16 -19.42 -10.37
CA LEU A 331 9.82 -19.33 -10.98
C LEU A 331 8.90 -18.30 -10.30
N VAL A 332 9.20 -17.93 -9.05
CA VAL A 332 8.39 -16.97 -8.30
C VAL A 332 8.47 -15.58 -8.93
N TYR A 333 9.64 -15.13 -9.39
CA TYR A 333 9.82 -13.80 -9.98
C TYR A 333 8.98 -13.55 -11.25
N PRO A 334 9.04 -14.38 -12.31
CA PRO A 334 8.21 -14.17 -13.50
C PRO A 334 6.71 -14.34 -13.18
N LEU A 335 6.35 -15.24 -12.26
CA LEU A 335 4.96 -15.37 -11.79
C LEU A 335 4.48 -14.09 -11.12
N LEU A 336 5.26 -13.49 -10.22
CA LEU A 336 4.92 -12.25 -9.54
C LEU A 336 4.85 -11.05 -10.51
N ILE A 337 5.73 -10.99 -11.51
CA ILE A 337 5.66 -9.99 -12.57
C ILE A 337 4.36 -10.13 -13.36
N PHE A 338 4.01 -11.35 -13.77
CA PHE A 338 2.77 -11.62 -14.48
C PHE A 338 1.54 -11.29 -13.63
N LEU A 339 1.50 -11.74 -12.37
CA LEU A 339 0.40 -11.46 -11.45
C LEU A 339 0.25 -9.96 -11.15
N ASN A 340 1.34 -9.22 -10.98
CA ASN A 340 1.28 -7.76 -10.80
C ASN A 340 0.74 -7.05 -12.03
N LEU A 341 1.07 -7.52 -13.24
CA LEU A 341 0.50 -6.98 -14.47
C LEU A 341 -1.03 -7.21 -14.49
N ILE A 342 -1.48 -8.46 -14.31
CA ILE A 342 -2.90 -8.81 -14.33
C ILE A 342 -3.68 -8.05 -13.25
N LEU A 343 -3.19 -8.04 -12.01
CA LEU A 343 -3.84 -7.33 -10.90
C LEU A 343 -3.85 -5.82 -11.13
N ARG A 344 -2.84 -5.25 -11.79
CA ARG A 344 -2.85 -3.82 -12.13
C ARG A 344 -3.87 -3.50 -13.22
N LEU A 345 -4.09 -4.41 -14.17
CA LEU A 345 -5.17 -4.30 -15.16
C LEU A 345 -6.58 -4.40 -14.54
N THR A 346 -6.71 -4.89 -13.29
CA THR A 346 -8.01 -4.87 -12.59
C THR A 346 -8.51 -3.45 -12.32
N TRP A 347 -7.61 -2.47 -12.20
CA TRP A 347 -8.00 -1.05 -12.15
C TRP A 347 -8.75 -0.61 -13.41
N SER A 348 -8.37 -1.17 -14.57
CA SER A 348 -9.06 -0.95 -15.84
C SER A 348 -10.35 -1.76 -15.96
N MET A 349 -10.64 -2.76 -15.12
CA MET A 349 -11.92 -3.48 -15.19
C MET A 349 -13.13 -2.59 -14.83
N LYS A 350 -12.89 -1.49 -14.09
CA LYS A 350 -13.88 -0.43 -13.86
C LYS A 350 -14.30 0.31 -15.14
N LEU A 351 -13.55 0.16 -16.24
CA LEU A 351 -13.84 0.69 -17.57
C LEU A 351 -15.07 0.03 -18.21
N PHE A 352 -15.33 -1.24 -17.89
CA PHE A 352 -16.43 -1.97 -18.49
C PHE A 352 -17.75 -1.54 -17.84
N ARG A 353 -18.51 -0.67 -18.52
CA ARG A 353 -19.89 -0.26 -18.16
C ARG A 353 -20.79 -1.44 -17.75
N VAL A 354 -20.50 -2.65 -18.24
CA VAL A 354 -21.18 -3.91 -17.88
C VAL A 354 -21.11 -4.25 -16.38
N VAL A 355 -20.02 -3.90 -15.68
CA VAL A 355 -19.87 -4.18 -14.24
C VAL A 355 -20.76 -3.26 -13.40
N ASN A 356 -20.97 -2.00 -13.82
CA ASN A 356 -21.82 -1.03 -13.10
C ASN A 356 -23.32 -1.29 -13.27
N VAL A 357 -23.72 -2.08 -14.28
CA VAL A 357 -25.13 -2.46 -14.52
C VAL A 357 -25.46 -3.84 -13.92
N SER A 358 -24.45 -4.59 -13.46
CA SER A 358 -24.63 -5.94 -12.94
C SER A 358 -25.15 -5.96 -11.50
N SER A 359 -26.05 -6.91 -11.18
CA SER A 359 -26.61 -7.16 -9.83
C SER A 359 -25.52 -7.35 -8.73
N HIS A 360 -24.28 -7.66 -9.11
CA HIS A 360 -23.16 -7.96 -8.20
C HIS A 360 -22.05 -6.90 -8.18
N ALA A 361 -22.35 -5.65 -8.54
CA ALA A 361 -21.36 -4.55 -8.55
C ALA A 361 -20.66 -4.37 -7.20
N ASP A 362 -21.39 -4.49 -6.08
CA ASP A 362 -20.84 -4.32 -4.73
C ASP A 362 -19.80 -5.39 -4.38
N ILE A 363 -20.10 -6.66 -4.69
CA ILE A 363 -19.20 -7.80 -4.47
C ILE A 363 -17.95 -7.65 -5.33
N THR A 364 -18.13 -7.29 -6.60
CA THR A 364 -17.01 -7.05 -7.52
C THR A 364 -16.09 -5.94 -7.00
N ASN A 365 -16.66 -4.82 -6.55
CA ASN A 365 -15.91 -3.71 -5.96
C ASN A 365 -15.13 -4.14 -4.70
N PHE A 366 -15.74 -4.95 -3.84
CA PHE A 366 -15.05 -5.51 -2.67
C PHE A 366 -13.88 -6.43 -3.08
N CYS A 367 -14.11 -7.34 -4.02
CA CYS A 367 -13.07 -8.24 -4.54
C CYS A 367 -11.91 -7.48 -5.20
N LEU A 368 -12.18 -6.39 -5.91
CA LEU A 368 -11.14 -5.53 -6.49
C LEU A 368 -10.27 -4.87 -5.41
N LYS A 369 -10.85 -4.47 -4.27
CA LYS A 369 -10.10 -3.94 -3.12
C LYS A 369 -9.21 -5.04 -2.52
N VAL A 370 -9.74 -6.25 -2.33
CA VAL A 370 -8.96 -7.41 -1.87
C VAL A 370 -7.81 -7.75 -2.84
N ALA A 371 -8.07 -7.71 -4.15
CA ALA A 371 -7.07 -7.96 -5.19
C ALA A 371 -5.93 -6.93 -5.16
N GLU A 372 -6.24 -5.66 -4.90
CA GLU A 372 -5.25 -4.60 -4.73
C GLU A 372 -4.40 -4.79 -3.46
N LEU A 373 -4.99 -5.22 -2.34
CA LEU A 373 -4.25 -5.58 -1.13
C LEU A 373 -3.32 -6.78 -1.38
N PHE A 374 -3.82 -7.81 -2.06
CA PHE A 374 -3.03 -8.99 -2.41
C PHE A 374 -1.85 -8.63 -3.33
N ARG A 375 -2.06 -7.74 -4.30
CA ARG A 375 -0.98 -7.22 -5.17
C ARG A 375 0.13 -6.57 -4.36
N ARG A 376 -0.24 -5.72 -3.39
CA ARG A 376 0.72 -5.04 -2.52
C ARG A 376 1.42 -5.98 -1.56
N TRP A 377 0.69 -6.93 -0.98
CA TRP A 377 1.23 -7.99 -0.14
C TRP A 377 2.36 -8.74 -0.85
N MET A 378 2.14 -9.19 -2.09
CA MET A 378 3.20 -9.81 -2.90
C MET A 378 4.38 -8.88 -3.16
N TRP A 379 4.12 -7.62 -3.48
CA TRP A 379 5.16 -6.63 -3.77
C TRP A 379 6.11 -6.40 -2.58
N VAL A 380 5.61 -6.46 -1.34
CA VAL A 380 6.40 -6.23 -0.12
C VAL A 380 7.53 -7.27 0.03
N PHE A 381 7.29 -8.54 -0.26
CA PHE A 381 8.33 -9.58 -0.18
C PHE A 381 9.54 -9.25 -1.05
N ILE A 382 9.29 -9.00 -2.33
CA ILE A 382 10.36 -8.74 -3.30
C ILE A 382 11.01 -7.38 -3.05
N ARG A 383 10.24 -6.39 -2.59
CA ARG A 383 10.77 -5.07 -2.26
C ARG A 383 11.75 -5.13 -1.09
N ILE A 384 11.40 -5.85 -0.01
CA ILE A 384 12.27 -5.99 1.16
C ILE A 384 13.51 -6.82 0.81
N GLU A 385 13.33 -7.92 0.08
CA GLU A 385 14.45 -8.73 -0.42
C GLU A 385 15.45 -7.88 -1.23
N TRP A 386 14.93 -7.09 -2.18
CA TRP A 386 15.76 -6.22 -3.00
C TRP A 386 16.51 -5.17 -2.18
N GLU A 387 15.84 -4.55 -1.22
CA GLU A 387 16.46 -3.56 -0.33
C GLU A 387 17.62 -4.15 0.47
N MET A 388 17.48 -5.38 0.96
CA MET A 388 18.57 -6.12 1.61
C MET A 388 19.78 -6.31 0.71
N ILE A 389 19.54 -6.79 -0.51
CA ILE A 389 20.60 -7.02 -1.49
C ILE A 389 21.31 -5.70 -1.83
N ARG A 390 20.53 -4.63 -2.01
CA ARG A 390 21.05 -3.29 -2.32
C ARG A 390 21.96 -2.78 -1.20
N LYS A 391 21.48 -2.80 0.05
CA LYS A 391 22.26 -2.38 1.23
C LYS A 391 23.52 -3.22 1.42
N GLY A 392 23.44 -4.53 1.19
CA GLY A 392 24.59 -5.42 1.26
C GLY A 392 25.68 -5.11 0.22
N ARG A 393 25.29 -4.76 -1.01
CA ARG A 393 26.23 -4.33 -2.06
C ARG A 393 26.90 -2.99 -1.74
N GLU A 394 26.11 -2.02 -1.28
CA GLU A 394 26.63 -0.70 -0.87
C GLU A 394 27.61 -0.82 0.30
N GLY A 395 27.33 -1.71 1.26
CA GLY A 395 28.24 -2.00 2.36
C GLY A 395 29.58 -2.59 1.90
N HIS A 396 29.56 -3.60 1.02
CA HIS A 396 30.79 -4.17 0.47
C HIS A 396 31.59 -3.17 -0.37
N MET A 397 30.92 -2.30 -1.13
CA MET A 397 31.61 -1.27 -1.92
C MET A 397 32.32 -0.25 -1.03
N LYS A 398 31.67 0.19 0.06
CA LYS A 398 32.28 1.12 1.03
C LYS A 398 33.50 0.52 1.72
N LEU A 399 33.39 -0.72 2.19
CA LEU A 399 34.53 -1.42 2.82
C LEU A 399 35.71 -1.52 1.86
N ARG A 400 35.45 -1.86 0.59
CA ARG A 400 36.50 -1.94 -0.43
C ARG A 400 37.15 -0.58 -0.71
N THR A 401 36.38 0.50 -0.78
CA THR A 401 36.95 1.85 -0.95
C THR A 401 37.74 2.32 0.26
N ASP A 402 37.30 1.94 1.47
CA ASP A 402 38.02 2.27 2.71
C ASP A 402 39.34 1.47 2.81
N ASP A 403 39.34 0.20 2.41
CA ASP A 403 40.55 -0.64 2.31
C ASP A 403 41.52 -0.08 1.25
N GLU A 404 41.03 0.25 0.04
CA GLU A 404 41.86 0.86 -1.03
C GLU A 404 42.43 2.23 -0.60
N ALA A 405 41.67 3.04 0.15
CA ALA A 405 42.16 4.31 0.69
C ALA A 405 43.21 4.10 1.80
N MET A 406 43.04 3.12 2.68
CA MET A 406 44.06 2.78 3.70
C MET A 406 45.36 2.29 3.06
N ASP A 407 45.28 1.45 2.03
CA ASP A 407 46.46 0.97 1.29
C ASP A 407 47.22 2.13 0.62
N GLU A 408 46.50 3.12 0.06
CA GLU A 408 47.10 4.32 -0.53
C GLU A 408 47.80 5.20 0.53
N TYR A 409 47.20 5.39 1.71
CA TYR A 409 47.83 6.10 2.83
C TYR A 409 49.07 5.36 3.39
N GLU A 410 49.04 4.03 3.45
CA GLU A 410 50.18 3.22 3.89
C GLU A 410 51.34 3.32 2.88
N TYR A 411 51.05 3.34 1.58
CA TYR A 411 52.05 3.56 0.53
C TYR A 411 52.68 4.96 0.56
N GLU A 412 51.91 6.02 0.79
CA GLU A 412 52.45 7.39 0.91
C GLU A 412 53.35 7.58 2.14
N MET A 413 53.07 6.86 3.23
CA MET A 413 53.88 6.89 4.47
C MET A 413 55.18 6.09 4.37
N VAL A 414 55.29 5.16 3.41
CA VAL A 414 56.47 4.30 3.17
C VAL A 414 57.30 4.78 1.97
N ALA A 415 57.09 6.02 1.50
CA ALA A 415 57.95 6.63 0.49
C ALA A 415 59.43 6.50 0.93
N PRO A 416 60.31 5.85 0.14
CA PRO A 416 61.66 5.56 0.58
C PRO A 416 62.42 6.86 0.80
N ALA A 417 62.92 7.05 2.03
CA ALA A 417 63.91 8.08 2.31
C ALA A 417 65.09 7.87 1.35
N ASN A 418 65.21 8.77 0.36
CA ASN A 418 66.26 8.74 -0.64
C ASN A 418 67.64 8.81 0.06
N PRO A 419 68.50 7.76 0.01
CA PRO A 419 69.77 7.76 0.74
C PRO A 419 70.89 8.55 0.06
N GLU A 420 70.65 9.27 -1.04
CA GLU A 420 71.70 9.95 -1.78
C GLU A 420 71.57 11.48 -1.73
N ARG A 421 72.22 12.07 -0.71
CA ARG A 421 72.89 13.38 -0.75
C ARG A 421 73.72 13.55 0.53
N GLN A 422 74.93 12.99 0.52
CA GLN A 422 76.07 13.48 1.30
C GLN A 422 76.97 14.31 0.39
#